data_AF-A0A7M7PLC0-F1
#
_entry.id   AF-A0A7M7PLC0-F1
#
_cell.length_a   1.000
_cell.length_b   1.000
_cell.length_c   1.000
_cell.angle_alpha   90.00
_cell.angle_beta   90.00
_cell.angle_gamma   90.00
#
_symmetry.space_group_name_H-M   'P 1'
#
loop_
_entity.id
_entity.type
_entity.pdbx_description
1 polymer ?
#
loop_
_entity_poly.entity_id
_entity_poly.type
_entity_poly.pdbx_seq_one_letter_code
_entity_poly.pdbx_strand_id
1 'polypeptide(L)'
;MAEPDDSLLTQTTDTEPALVVGEIKENRETRCEDTGMEEEAVSDDPTNGEEVRLSETNDEPEQSPVSMQEDRHLVRRTSESDDIEEEEREEESTEQEIAEQYAKIRERIQKSKLYVNVEPHQWPIIYSPDYNISFLGFEKLHPFDSGKWGKVYNLLKKEGMFCDETTVCPLEATEDDLLVAHTKQYISRLKKDISEGFPKWSISVAGITEIPPVALLPNYIVQKKVLRPLRLQTGGSILAAKLAMERGWAINIGGGFHHCSSKQGGGFCAYADITLALRFLFHQGTIKKAMILDLDAHQGNGHERDFMQDKESVYILDVYNRHIYPRDGFAKRGISRKVEVNYFIADEQYMTLVASNLEAALNEFVPDILVYNAGTDSLEGDPLGALSITPQGIIKRDMMVFEFARDRPKPIPIVMVTSGGYQRNNADIIAASILNLWRRGLIACPEAEEYQGKQEPSSSTSRQPEEGETAGETPSTSNADATTQGNRGFFRSFLGFLGR
;
A
#
# COMPACT_ATOMS: atom_id res chain seq x y z
N MET A 1 -20.44 45.47 20.46
CA MET A 1 -21.60 46.10 19.81
C MET A 1 -21.58 45.66 18.36
N ALA A 2 -22.52 44.89 17.82
CA ALA A 2 -23.65 44.14 18.34
C ALA A 2 -23.97 43.09 17.25
N GLU A 3 -24.34 41.89 17.67
CA GLU A 3 -25.01 40.89 16.83
C GLU A 3 -26.40 41.37 16.37
N PRO A 4 -27.02 40.65 15.44
CA PRO A 4 -28.38 40.17 15.72
C PRO A 4 -28.47 38.67 15.41
N ASP A 5 -28.91 37.82 16.33
CA ASP A 5 -30.21 37.69 17.01
C ASP A 5 -31.06 36.59 16.35
N ASP A 6 -31.42 35.66 17.23
CA ASP A 6 -31.91 34.32 17.02
C ASP A 6 -33.32 34.31 17.62
N SER A 7 -34.36 34.12 16.82
CA SER A 7 -35.67 33.63 17.30
C SER A 7 -36.70 33.52 16.18
N LEU A 8 -37.18 32.30 15.93
CA LEU A 8 -38.59 31.97 16.10
C LEU A 8 -38.82 30.45 15.96
N LEU A 9 -39.00 29.82 17.12
CA LEU A 9 -39.78 28.59 17.29
C LEU A 9 -41.23 28.83 16.88
N THR A 10 -41.87 27.87 16.18
CA THR A 10 -42.93 27.02 16.76
C THR A 10 -43.56 26.04 15.73
N GLN A 11 -43.55 24.77 16.13
CA GLN A 11 -44.63 23.76 16.12
C GLN A 11 -45.15 23.20 14.77
N THR A 12 -44.75 21.96 14.46
CA THR A 12 -45.46 20.66 14.62
C THR A 12 -46.48 20.33 13.54
N THR A 13 -46.25 19.25 12.80
CA THR A 13 -47.23 18.16 12.63
C THR A 13 -46.51 16.86 12.25
N ASP A 14 -46.76 15.83 13.05
CA ASP A 14 -46.41 14.43 12.89
C ASP A 14 -46.88 13.82 11.57
N THR A 15 -46.15 12.82 11.06
CA THR A 15 -46.68 11.54 10.54
C THR A 15 -45.55 10.63 10.05
N GLU A 16 -45.17 9.66 10.88
CA GLU A 16 -44.45 8.44 10.44
C GLU A 16 -45.45 7.31 10.18
N PRO A 17 -45.22 6.43 9.18
CA PRO A 17 -45.92 5.16 9.09
C PRO A 17 -45.10 4.04 9.72
N ALA A 18 -45.70 3.43 10.74
CA ALA A 18 -45.28 2.18 11.37
C ALA A 18 -45.27 1.01 10.38
N LEU A 19 -44.25 0.15 10.48
CA LEU A 19 -44.21 -1.15 9.83
C LEU A 19 -44.04 -2.27 10.87
N VAL A 20 -44.94 -3.22 10.73
CA VAL A 20 -45.38 -4.24 11.68
C VAL A 20 -44.32 -5.32 11.89
N VAL A 21 -43.95 -5.57 13.15
CA VAL A 21 -43.25 -6.78 13.61
C VAL A 21 -44.29 -7.70 14.23
N GLY A 22 -44.44 -8.91 13.66
CA GLY A 22 -45.34 -9.93 14.17
C GLY A 22 -44.68 -10.75 15.28
N GLU A 23 -45.32 -10.78 16.45
CA GLU A 23 -45.05 -11.70 17.55
C GLU A 23 -45.52 -13.12 17.22
N ILE A 24 -44.70 -14.12 17.56
CA ILE A 24 -45.15 -15.50 17.81
C ILE A 24 -44.82 -15.84 19.25
N LYS A 25 -45.86 -16.29 19.95
CA LYS A 25 -45.95 -16.60 21.39
C LYS A 25 -45.03 -17.74 21.83
N GLU A 26 -44.48 -17.55 23.03
CA GLU A 26 -43.85 -18.54 23.90
C GLU A 26 -44.79 -19.69 24.33
N ASN A 27 -44.17 -20.81 24.71
CA ASN A 27 -44.66 -21.61 25.84
C ASN A 27 -43.48 -22.30 26.57
N ARG A 28 -43.25 -21.89 27.82
CA ARG A 28 -42.97 -22.64 29.09
C ARG A 28 -42.03 -23.86 29.05
N GLU A 29 -41.24 -24.23 30.07
CA GLU A 29 -40.91 -23.88 31.47
C GLU A 29 -39.72 -24.85 31.77
N THR A 30 -38.65 -24.54 32.50
CA THR A 30 -38.53 -24.65 33.99
C THR A 30 -37.22 -24.00 34.45
N ARG A 31 -37.28 -22.94 35.27
CA ARG A 31 -36.98 -22.87 36.73
C ARG A 31 -35.49 -23.10 37.09
N CYS A 32 -34.68 -22.04 37.28
CA CYS A 32 -34.49 -21.15 38.46
C CYS A 32 -33.80 -21.80 39.67
N GLU A 33 -32.61 -21.29 40.01
CA GLU A 33 -32.16 -20.74 41.32
C GLU A 33 -30.77 -20.12 41.06
N ASP A 34 -30.61 -18.79 40.97
CA ASP A 34 -30.43 -17.79 42.05
C ASP A 34 -29.14 -18.05 42.85
N THR A 35 -28.06 -17.27 42.73
CA THR A 35 -27.88 -15.92 43.30
C THR A 35 -26.50 -15.38 42.88
N GLY A 36 -26.37 -14.06 42.78
CA GLY A 36 -25.11 -13.36 42.51
C GLY A 36 -24.47 -12.72 43.75
N MET A 37 -23.47 -11.87 43.45
CA MET A 37 -22.67 -10.94 44.29
C MET A 37 -21.37 -11.50 44.87
N GLU A 38 -20.22 -10.97 44.39
CA GLU A 38 -19.32 -9.99 45.06
C GLU A 38 -18.31 -10.76 45.95
N GLU A 39 -17.04 -10.42 46.20
CA GLU A 39 -16.07 -9.38 45.89
C GLU A 39 -14.70 -9.97 46.33
N GLU A 40 -13.60 -9.36 45.86
CA GLU A 40 -12.24 -9.27 46.44
C GLU A 40 -11.55 -10.40 47.27
N ALA A 41 -10.35 -10.74 46.76
CA ALA A 41 -9.03 -10.77 47.43
C ALA A 41 -8.69 -11.80 48.55
N VAL A 42 -7.36 -11.97 48.70
CA VAL A 42 -6.61 -12.37 49.92
C VAL A 42 -6.13 -13.84 50.03
N SER A 43 -4.80 -13.96 49.83
CA SER A 43 -3.75 -14.60 50.65
C SER A 43 -3.81 -16.06 51.13
N ASP A 44 -2.61 -16.65 51.12
CA ASP A 44 -1.98 -17.52 52.11
C ASP A 44 -2.52 -18.95 52.37
N ASP A 45 -1.65 -19.91 52.00
CA ASP A 45 -1.21 -21.18 52.64
C ASP A 45 -1.66 -21.41 54.11
N PRO A 46 -1.53 -22.61 54.76
CA PRO A 46 -1.14 -23.97 54.31
C PRO A 46 -2.09 -25.08 54.80
N THR A 47 -1.82 -26.36 54.44
CA THR A 47 -1.36 -27.41 55.40
C THR A 47 -1.53 -28.87 54.90
N ASN A 48 -0.40 -29.58 55.02
CA ASN A 48 -0.17 -30.94 55.55
C ASN A 48 -0.91 -32.19 55.04
N GLY A 49 -0.08 -33.21 54.79
CA GLY A 49 -0.30 -34.54 55.35
C GLY A 49 0.43 -35.66 54.62
N GLU A 50 1.70 -35.94 54.97
CA GLU A 50 2.08 -37.14 55.73
C GLU A 50 3.61 -37.36 55.77
N GLU A 51 4.12 -37.36 56.99
CA GLU A 51 5.44 -37.76 57.48
C GLU A 51 5.37 -39.28 57.80
N VAL A 52 6.44 -40.08 57.83
CA VAL A 52 7.29 -40.29 59.02
C VAL A 52 8.47 -41.24 58.69
N ARG A 53 9.61 -40.88 59.28
CA ARG A 53 10.94 -41.53 59.36
C ARG A 53 10.98 -42.91 60.05
N LEU A 54 12.04 -43.68 59.79
CA LEU A 54 13.18 -43.94 60.72
C LEU A 54 14.00 -45.17 60.29
N SER A 55 15.33 -45.03 60.18
CA SER A 55 16.32 -45.74 61.04
C SER A 55 17.75 -45.63 60.48
N GLU A 56 18.70 -45.41 61.40
CA GLU A 56 20.14 -45.31 61.19
C GLU A 56 20.85 -46.65 61.45
N THR A 57 22.06 -46.78 60.90
CA THR A 57 23.36 -47.17 61.54
C THR A 57 24.18 -48.29 60.88
N ASN A 58 25.48 -47.97 60.80
CA ASN A 58 26.72 -48.78 60.89
C ASN A 58 27.49 -49.18 59.62
N ASP A 59 28.73 -48.65 59.59
CA ASP A 59 29.96 -49.13 58.91
C ASP A 59 30.31 -50.59 59.30
N GLU A 60 31.21 -51.40 58.71
CA GLU A 60 32.43 -51.37 57.85
C GLU A 60 32.60 -52.85 57.30
N PRO A 61 33.56 -53.29 56.42
CA PRO A 61 34.98 -52.87 56.36
C PRO A 61 35.68 -52.83 54.97
N GLU A 62 36.94 -52.36 55.03
CA GLU A 62 38.04 -52.27 54.05
C GLU A 62 38.14 -53.30 52.89
N GLN A 63 38.55 -52.83 51.69
CA GLN A 63 39.88 -53.10 51.07
C GLN A 63 39.98 -52.54 49.62
N SER A 64 41.10 -51.86 49.33
CA SER A 64 41.50 -51.30 48.02
C SER A 64 41.81 -52.38 46.95
N PRO A 65 41.83 -52.06 45.64
CA PRO A 65 43.08 -51.54 45.06
C PRO A 65 42.94 -50.44 43.99
N VAL A 66 44.09 -49.85 43.73
CA VAL A 66 44.42 -48.68 42.90
C VAL A 66 44.50 -48.98 41.39
N SER A 67 44.30 -47.93 40.60
CA SER A 67 44.71 -47.68 39.19
C SER A 67 43.77 -48.08 38.04
N MET A 68 43.17 -47.06 37.41
CA MET A 68 43.23 -46.73 35.98
C MET A 68 42.32 -45.51 35.74
N GLN A 69 42.86 -44.31 35.95
CA GLN A 69 42.11 -43.06 35.76
C GLN A 69 42.97 -42.01 35.03
N GLU A 70 43.51 -42.40 33.88
CA GLU A 70 44.02 -41.47 32.87
C GLU A 70 43.53 -41.99 31.53
N ASP A 71 42.43 -41.41 31.01
CA ASP A 71 42.06 -41.41 29.57
C ASP A 71 40.64 -40.86 29.30
N ARG A 72 39.80 -40.64 30.32
CA ARG A 72 38.45 -40.08 30.11
C ARG A 72 38.34 -38.55 30.10
N HIS A 73 39.42 -37.81 30.40
CA HIS A 73 39.41 -36.34 30.40
C HIS A 73 39.95 -35.70 29.12
N LEU A 74 40.67 -36.44 28.26
CA LEU A 74 41.22 -35.90 27.01
C LEU A 74 40.22 -35.96 25.84
N VAL A 75 39.29 -36.92 25.85
CA VAL A 75 38.28 -37.11 24.79
C VAL A 75 37.10 -36.13 24.92
N ARG A 76 36.81 -35.62 26.12
CA ARG A 76 35.73 -34.62 26.32
C ARG A 76 36.15 -33.18 26.02
N ARG A 77 37.44 -32.85 26.17
CA ARG A 77 37.97 -31.51 25.88
C ARG A 77 38.19 -31.26 24.38
N THR A 78 38.35 -32.33 23.61
CA THR A 78 38.54 -32.27 22.15
C THR A 78 37.20 -32.10 21.43
N SER A 79 36.12 -32.76 21.88
CA SER A 79 34.79 -32.56 21.29
C SER A 79 34.27 -31.14 21.49
N GLU A 80 34.41 -30.55 22.69
CA GLU A 80 33.93 -29.19 22.95
C GLU A 80 34.73 -28.12 22.18
N SER A 81 36.02 -28.33 21.91
CA SER A 81 36.80 -27.40 21.07
C SER A 81 36.48 -27.55 19.59
N ASP A 82 36.26 -28.78 19.12
CA ASP A 82 35.92 -29.04 17.73
C ASP A 82 34.50 -28.50 17.41
N ASP A 83 33.55 -28.60 18.35
CA ASP A 83 32.20 -28.05 18.23
C ASP A 83 32.20 -26.50 18.17
N ILE A 84 33.07 -25.83 18.95
CA ILE A 84 33.22 -24.36 18.93
C ILE A 84 33.88 -23.90 17.61
N GLU A 85 34.91 -24.60 17.13
CA GLU A 85 35.55 -24.28 15.85
C GLU A 85 34.62 -24.52 14.65
N GLU A 86 33.67 -25.45 14.75
CA GLU A 86 32.65 -25.69 13.72
C GLU A 86 31.56 -24.59 13.75
N GLU A 87 31.08 -24.19 14.94
CA GLU A 87 30.16 -23.05 15.10
C GLU A 87 30.77 -21.72 14.61
N GLU A 88 32.02 -21.41 14.98
CA GLU A 88 32.72 -20.20 14.52
C GLU A 88 32.89 -20.18 12.99
N ARG A 89 33.13 -21.36 12.38
CA ARG A 89 33.27 -21.49 10.93
C ARG A 89 31.92 -21.37 10.20
N GLU A 90 30.83 -21.87 10.79
CA GLU A 90 29.48 -21.67 10.28
C GLU A 90 29.05 -20.19 10.36
N GLU A 91 29.34 -19.50 11.46
CA GLU A 91 29.09 -18.05 11.60
C GLU A 91 29.90 -17.23 10.58
N GLU A 92 31.21 -17.49 10.45
CA GLU A 92 32.05 -16.78 9.48
C GLU A 92 31.57 -17.02 8.03
N SER A 93 31.16 -18.25 7.70
CA SER A 93 30.59 -18.57 6.39
C SER A 93 29.29 -17.80 6.12
N THR A 94 28.44 -17.66 7.15
CA THR A 94 27.17 -16.93 7.07
C THR A 94 27.40 -15.43 6.89
N GLU A 95 28.37 -14.84 7.61
CA GLU A 95 28.74 -13.43 7.45
C GLU A 95 29.28 -13.12 6.05
N GLN A 96 30.12 -14.01 5.50
CA GLN A 96 30.63 -13.87 4.14
C GLN A 96 29.50 -13.92 3.11
N GLU A 97 28.56 -14.86 3.25
CA GLU A 97 27.38 -14.96 2.36
C GLU A 97 26.50 -13.70 2.42
N ILE A 98 26.26 -13.16 3.62
CA ILE A 98 25.52 -11.91 3.82
C ILE A 98 26.26 -10.76 3.14
N ALA A 99 27.56 -10.60 3.39
CA ALA A 99 28.37 -9.53 2.80
C ALA A 99 28.34 -9.58 1.26
N GLU A 100 28.46 -10.78 0.67
CA GLU A 100 28.34 -10.98 -0.77
C GLU A 100 26.94 -10.59 -1.29
N GLN A 101 25.88 -10.96 -0.58
CA GLN A 101 24.52 -10.60 -0.95
C GLN A 101 24.34 -9.08 -0.93
N TYR A 102 24.81 -8.41 0.13
CA TYR A 102 24.79 -6.95 0.23
C TYR A 102 25.59 -6.27 -0.89
N ALA A 103 26.77 -6.79 -1.23
CA ALA A 103 27.58 -6.28 -2.34
C ALA A 103 26.84 -6.39 -3.69
N LYS A 104 26.21 -7.55 -3.96
CA LYS A 104 25.40 -7.78 -5.17
C LYS A 104 24.19 -6.83 -5.24
N ILE A 105 23.52 -6.58 -4.11
CA ILE A 105 22.40 -5.62 -4.06
C ILE A 105 22.90 -4.19 -4.34
N ARG A 106 24.00 -3.78 -3.70
CA ARG A 106 24.61 -2.46 -3.93
C ARG A 106 24.99 -2.27 -5.40
N GLU A 107 25.59 -3.28 -6.04
CA GLU A 107 25.94 -3.23 -7.46
C GLU A 107 24.70 -3.04 -8.34
N ARG A 108 23.60 -3.75 -8.08
CA ARG A 108 22.32 -3.59 -8.81
C ARG A 108 21.78 -2.17 -8.68
N ILE A 109 21.75 -1.62 -7.47
CA ILE A 109 21.27 -0.26 -7.21
C ILE A 109 22.14 0.78 -7.92
N GLN A 110 23.47 0.61 -7.92
CA GLN A 110 24.38 1.52 -8.62
C GLN A 110 24.20 1.49 -10.14
N LYS A 111 23.83 0.34 -10.72
CA LYS A 111 23.53 0.21 -12.15
C LYS A 111 22.11 0.63 -12.52
N SER A 112 21.22 0.76 -11.54
CA SER A 112 19.83 1.11 -11.75
C SER A 112 19.71 2.48 -12.44
N LYS A 113 18.72 2.60 -13.30
CA LYS A 113 18.39 3.86 -14.00
C LYS A 113 17.10 4.49 -13.47
N LEU A 114 16.47 3.88 -12.46
CA LEU A 114 15.17 4.31 -11.96
C LEU A 114 15.19 5.71 -11.33
N TYR A 115 16.37 6.14 -10.85
CA TYR A 115 16.59 7.51 -10.39
C TYR A 115 16.89 8.42 -11.58
N VAL A 116 15.83 8.80 -12.29
CA VAL A 116 15.91 9.78 -13.38
C VAL A 116 16.18 11.18 -12.85
N ASN A 117 16.79 12.02 -13.69
CA ASN A 117 16.87 13.45 -13.40
C ASN A 117 15.47 14.06 -13.58
N VAL A 118 15.00 14.80 -12.59
CA VAL A 118 13.71 15.47 -12.59
C VAL A 118 13.94 16.96 -12.43
N GLU A 119 13.47 17.74 -13.40
CA GLU A 119 13.68 19.19 -13.41
C GLU A 119 12.90 19.86 -12.27
N PRO A 120 13.36 21.02 -11.77
CA PRO A 120 12.68 21.73 -10.67
C PRO A 120 11.22 22.07 -10.97
N HIS A 121 10.90 22.40 -12.22
CA HIS A 121 9.55 22.77 -12.67
C HIS A 121 8.62 21.57 -12.90
N GLN A 122 9.09 20.33 -12.71
CA GLN A 122 8.23 19.15 -12.79
C GLN A 122 7.70 18.82 -11.40
N TRP A 123 6.40 18.54 -11.27
CA TRP A 123 5.79 18.17 -10.00
C TRP A 123 6.34 16.83 -9.49
N PRO A 124 6.53 16.62 -8.17
CA PRO A 124 6.85 15.30 -7.63
C PRO A 124 5.62 14.37 -7.62
N ILE A 125 4.87 14.35 -8.72
CA ILE A 125 3.73 13.50 -9.00
C ILE A 125 4.09 12.61 -10.19
N ILE A 126 4.17 11.30 -9.92
CA ILE A 126 4.72 10.33 -10.85
C ILE A 126 3.57 9.59 -11.54
N TYR A 127 3.59 9.59 -12.87
CA TYR A 127 2.59 8.91 -13.68
C TYR A 127 3.15 8.50 -15.03
N SER A 128 2.73 7.34 -15.53
CA SER A 128 2.92 6.95 -16.93
C SER A 128 1.57 6.61 -17.57
N PRO A 129 1.32 7.02 -18.82
CA PRO A 129 0.16 6.55 -19.59
C PRO A 129 0.04 5.02 -19.68
N ASP A 130 1.18 4.33 -19.55
CA ASP A 130 1.30 2.87 -19.58
C ASP A 130 1.00 2.19 -18.21
N TYR A 131 0.62 2.94 -17.17
CA TYR A 131 0.19 2.37 -15.88
C TYR A 131 -1.11 1.56 -15.99
N ASN A 132 -1.98 1.91 -16.93
CA ASN A 132 -3.29 1.29 -17.05
C ASN A 132 -3.18 -0.12 -17.68
N ILE A 133 -3.84 -1.10 -17.07
CA ILE A 133 -3.90 -2.48 -17.57
C ILE A 133 -5.13 -2.62 -18.48
N SER A 134 -5.00 -2.30 -19.77
CA SER A 134 -6.10 -2.45 -20.74
C SER A 134 -5.80 -3.53 -21.79
N PHE A 135 -6.67 -4.54 -21.89
CA PHE A 135 -6.61 -5.53 -22.97
C PHE A 135 -7.96 -6.26 -23.13
N LEU A 136 -8.50 -6.25 -24.36
CA LEU A 136 -9.66 -7.04 -24.81
C LEU A 136 -10.93 -6.97 -23.93
N GLY A 137 -11.18 -5.90 -23.18
CA GLY A 137 -12.38 -5.81 -22.33
C GLY A 137 -12.25 -6.54 -20.98
N PHE A 138 -11.09 -7.15 -20.70
CA PHE A 138 -10.83 -7.84 -19.43
C PHE A 138 -10.90 -6.90 -18.23
N GLU A 139 -10.72 -5.59 -18.44
CA GLU A 139 -10.92 -4.57 -17.41
C GLU A 139 -12.32 -4.57 -16.79
N LYS A 140 -13.32 -5.17 -17.46
CA LYS A 140 -14.70 -5.28 -16.95
C LYS A 140 -14.98 -6.55 -16.15
N LEU A 141 -14.06 -7.51 -16.16
CA LEU A 141 -14.20 -8.80 -15.48
C LEU A 141 -13.56 -8.82 -14.09
N HIS A 142 -13.08 -7.67 -13.63
CA HIS A 142 -12.26 -7.57 -12.44
C HIS A 142 -12.74 -6.40 -11.56
N PRO A 143 -12.77 -6.54 -10.22
CA PRO A 143 -13.20 -5.47 -9.32
C PRO A 143 -12.28 -4.24 -9.39
N PHE A 144 -11.00 -4.42 -9.68
CA PHE A 144 -10.05 -3.30 -9.85
C PHE A 144 -10.25 -2.57 -11.18
N ASP A 145 -10.54 -1.27 -11.11
CA ASP A 145 -10.55 -0.37 -12.26
C ASP A 145 -9.12 -0.13 -12.77
N SER A 146 -8.71 -0.98 -13.70
CA SER A 146 -7.40 -0.91 -14.37
C SER A 146 -7.12 0.40 -15.13
N GLY A 147 -8.12 1.28 -15.30
CA GLY A 147 -7.96 2.62 -15.88
C GLY A 147 -7.97 3.76 -14.85
N LYS A 148 -8.04 3.45 -13.54
CA LYS A 148 -8.15 4.42 -12.43
C LYS A 148 -7.06 5.50 -12.50
N TRP A 149 -5.83 5.11 -12.78
CA TRP A 149 -4.66 5.99 -12.75
C TRP A 149 -4.72 7.09 -13.83
N GLY A 150 -5.10 6.73 -15.05
CA GLY A 150 -5.29 7.72 -16.12
C GLY A 150 -6.45 8.69 -15.83
N LYS A 151 -7.50 8.23 -15.16
CA LYS A 151 -8.61 9.11 -14.76
C LYS A 151 -8.16 10.13 -13.71
N VAL A 152 -7.45 9.69 -12.66
CA VAL A 152 -6.87 10.59 -11.64
C VAL A 152 -6.00 11.64 -12.32
N TYR A 153 -5.04 11.21 -13.14
CA TYR A 153 -4.13 12.11 -13.87
C TYR A 153 -4.89 13.17 -14.68
N ASN A 154 -5.89 12.75 -15.47
CA ASN A 154 -6.65 13.66 -16.31
C ASN A 154 -7.50 14.66 -15.51
N LEU A 155 -8.02 14.25 -14.35
CA LEU A 155 -8.77 15.15 -13.45
C LEU A 155 -7.84 16.22 -12.85
N LEU A 156 -6.67 15.83 -12.35
CA LEU A 156 -5.68 16.78 -11.82
C LEU A 156 -5.21 17.79 -12.88
N LYS A 157 -4.95 17.30 -14.09
CA LYS A 157 -4.60 18.15 -15.25
C LYS A 157 -5.74 19.10 -15.63
N LYS A 158 -6.99 18.61 -15.65
CA LYS A 158 -8.17 19.43 -15.98
C LYS A 158 -8.39 20.57 -14.99
N GLU A 159 -8.08 20.34 -13.71
CA GLU A 159 -8.19 21.33 -12.64
C GLU A 159 -6.99 22.30 -12.61
N GLY A 160 -6.06 22.19 -13.56
CA GLY A 160 -4.95 23.12 -13.74
C GLY A 160 -3.77 22.91 -12.80
N MET A 161 -3.71 21.79 -12.07
CA MET A 161 -2.61 21.54 -11.11
C MET A 161 -1.26 21.33 -11.83
N PHE A 162 -1.25 20.59 -12.94
CA PHE A 162 -0.05 20.36 -13.75
C PHE A 162 -0.40 20.16 -15.23
N CYS A 163 0.60 20.30 -16.10
CA CYS A 163 0.51 19.96 -17.53
C CYS A 163 1.48 18.82 -17.89
N ASP A 164 1.43 18.36 -19.15
CA ASP A 164 2.23 17.22 -19.63
C ASP A 164 3.74 17.49 -19.47
N GLU A 165 4.17 18.73 -19.70
CA GLU A 165 5.57 19.16 -19.62
C GLU A 165 6.09 19.15 -18.18
N THR A 166 5.21 19.41 -17.21
CA THR A 166 5.54 19.42 -15.77
C THR A 166 5.30 18.05 -15.11
N THR A 167 4.90 17.03 -15.88
CA THR A 167 4.65 15.68 -15.37
C THR A 167 5.95 14.87 -15.27
N VAL A 168 6.07 14.03 -14.24
CA VAL A 168 7.20 13.09 -14.10
C VAL A 168 6.79 11.70 -14.56
N CYS A 169 7.48 11.21 -15.60
CA CYS A 169 7.28 9.86 -16.11
C CYS A 169 8.37 8.91 -15.57
N PRO A 170 8.01 7.79 -14.93
CA PRO A 170 8.98 6.83 -14.41
C PRO A 170 9.52 5.91 -15.50
N LEU A 171 10.64 5.23 -15.19
CA LEU A 171 11.15 4.11 -15.99
C LEU A 171 10.61 2.78 -15.47
N GLU A 172 10.52 1.79 -16.37
CA GLU A 172 10.14 0.42 -16.02
C GLU A 172 11.23 -0.23 -15.16
N ALA A 173 10.86 -0.78 -14.00
CA ALA A 173 11.78 -1.59 -13.19
C ALA A 173 12.30 -2.79 -13.97
N THR A 174 13.62 -2.89 -14.11
CA THR A 174 14.29 -4.01 -14.76
C THR A 174 14.31 -5.24 -13.86
N GLU A 175 14.76 -6.38 -14.39
CA GLU A 175 14.95 -7.57 -13.56
C GLU A 175 15.95 -7.33 -12.42
N ASP A 176 17.05 -6.64 -12.69
CA ASP A 176 18.08 -6.34 -11.69
C ASP A 176 17.53 -5.42 -10.60
N ASP A 177 16.69 -4.45 -10.95
CA ASP A 177 15.99 -3.60 -9.98
C ASP A 177 15.08 -4.43 -9.09
N LEU A 178 14.29 -5.33 -9.66
CA LEU A 178 13.38 -6.20 -8.90
C LEU A 178 14.14 -7.16 -7.98
N LEU A 179 15.32 -7.63 -8.38
CA LEU A 179 16.18 -8.51 -7.59
C LEU A 179 16.87 -7.81 -6.40
N VAL A 180 16.65 -6.51 -6.20
CA VAL A 180 17.05 -5.81 -4.97
C VAL A 180 16.24 -6.29 -3.77
N ALA A 181 14.95 -6.59 -3.96
CA ALA A 181 14.08 -7.11 -2.90
C ALA A 181 13.60 -8.54 -3.18
N HIS A 182 13.29 -8.87 -4.44
CA HIS A 182 12.72 -10.15 -4.78
C HIS A 182 13.76 -11.26 -4.94
N THR A 183 13.36 -12.46 -4.56
CA THR A 183 14.16 -13.64 -4.86
C THR A 183 14.16 -13.95 -6.36
N LYS A 184 15.30 -14.44 -6.86
CA LYS A 184 15.43 -14.92 -8.25
C LYS A 184 14.40 -16.00 -8.58
N GLN A 185 14.08 -16.86 -7.61
CA GLN A 185 13.06 -17.89 -7.78
C GLN A 185 11.69 -17.28 -8.05
N TYR A 186 11.26 -16.29 -7.27
CA TYR A 186 9.98 -15.62 -7.46
C TYR A 186 9.90 -14.90 -8.83
N ILE A 187 10.91 -14.10 -9.17
CA ILE A 187 10.93 -13.39 -10.46
C ILE A 187 10.92 -14.36 -11.65
N SER A 188 11.63 -15.49 -11.53
CA SER A 188 11.62 -16.53 -12.57
C SER A 188 10.23 -17.14 -12.74
N ARG A 189 9.46 -17.34 -11.66
CA ARG A 189 8.07 -17.83 -11.73
C ARG A 189 7.15 -16.86 -12.46
N LEU A 190 7.41 -15.55 -12.42
CA LEU A 190 6.60 -14.56 -13.16
C LEU A 190 6.96 -14.50 -14.65
N LYS A 191 8.19 -14.87 -15.04
CA LYS A 191 8.72 -14.68 -16.41
C LYS A 191 8.76 -15.94 -17.25
N LYS A 192 9.32 -17.03 -16.73
CA LYS A 192 9.74 -18.20 -17.51
C LYS A 192 9.06 -19.47 -17.02
N ASP A 193 8.95 -20.43 -17.92
CA ASP A 193 8.72 -21.82 -17.54
C ASP A 193 10.00 -22.43 -16.96
N ILE A 194 9.88 -23.04 -15.78
CA ILE A 194 11.00 -23.71 -15.09
C ILE A 194 10.86 -25.23 -15.20
N SER A 195 9.87 -25.76 -15.92
CA SER A 195 9.66 -27.21 -16.05
C SER A 195 9.02 -27.59 -17.38
N GLU A 196 9.42 -28.73 -17.95
CA GLU A 196 8.67 -29.40 -19.00
C GLU A 196 7.26 -29.74 -18.47
N GLY A 197 6.21 -29.13 -19.04
CA GLY A 197 4.83 -29.30 -18.57
C GLY A 197 3.94 -28.06 -18.77
N PHE A 198 2.80 -28.00 -18.09
CA PHE A 198 1.87 -26.85 -18.14
C PHE A 198 2.53 -25.58 -17.57
N PRO A 199 2.36 -24.40 -18.21
CA PRO A 199 3.13 -23.21 -17.88
C PRO A 199 2.87 -22.70 -16.46
N LYS A 200 3.82 -22.88 -15.52
CA LYS A 200 3.64 -22.50 -14.10
C LYS A 200 3.52 -20.98 -13.89
N TRP A 201 4.09 -20.19 -14.78
CA TRP A 201 3.98 -18.73 -14.74
C TRP A 201 2.53 -18.27 -14.94
N SER A 202 1.77 -18.99 -15.78
CA SER A 202 0.40 -18.64 -16.13
C SER A 202 -0.54 -18.74 -14.92
N ILE A 203 -0.37 -19.79 -14.11
CA ILE A 203 -1.09 -20.00 -12.85
C ILE A 203 -0.66 -18.96 -11.81
N SER A 204 0.64 -18.68 -11.74
CA SER A 204 1.17 -17.72 -10.76
C SER A 204 0.62 -16.32 -10.99
N VAL A 205 0.68 -15.81 -12.23
CA VAL A 205 0.17 -14.46 -12.54
C VAL A 205 -1.36 -14.41 -12.47
N ALA A 206 -2.07 -15.46 -12.93
CA ALA A 206 -3.52 -15.52 -12.81
C ALA A 206 -3.98 -15.57 -11.35
N GLY A 207 -3.25 -16.27 -10.48
CA GLY A 207 -3.51 -16.30 -9.04
C GLY A 207 -3.23 -14.97 -8.36
N ILE A 208 -2.12 -14.30 -8.71
CA ILE A 208 -1.79 -12.96 -8.19
C ILE A 208 -2.84 -11.93 -8.61
N THR A 209 -3.24 -11.95 -9.87
CA THR A 209 -4.22 -11.00 -10.42
C THR A 209 -5.67 -11.38 -10.12
N GLU A 210 -5.91 -12.57 -9.57
CA GLU A 210 -7.25 -13.18 -9.40
C GLU A 210 -8.12 -13.16 -10.67
N ILE A 211 -7.48 -13.21 -11.84
CA ILE A 211 -8.16 -13.29 -13.14
C ILE A 211 -7.80 -14.64 -13.77
N PRO A 212 -8.61 -15.71 -13.56
CA PRO A 212 -8.32 -17.03 -14.11
C PRO A 212 -8.05 -17.04 -15.62
N PRO A 213 -8.76 -16.26 -16.47
CA PRO A 213 -8.46 -16.19 -17.90
C PRO A 213 -7.04 -15.72 -18.26
N VAL A 214 -6.34 -15.00 -17.38
CA VAL A 214 -4.94 -14.59 -17.62
C VAL A 214 -4.03 -15.80 -17.82
N ALA A 215 -4.35 -16.94 -17.21
CA ALA A 215 -3.59 -18.18 -17.37
C ALA A 215 -3.62 -18.73 -18.81
N LEU A 216 -4.60 -18.32 -19.62
CA LEU A 216 -4.75 -18.77 -21.00
C LEU A 216 -4.09 -17.83 -22.01
N LEU A 217 -3.63 -16.66 -21.58
CA LEU A 217 -3.01 -15.69 -22.47
C LEU A 217 -1.58 -16.10 -22.85
N PRO A 218 -1.13 -15.82 -24.08
CA PRO A 218 0.28 -15.96 -24.44
C PRO A 218 1.18 -15.15 -23.49
N ASN A 219 2.31 -15.73 -23.06
CA ASN A 219 3.22 -15.10 -22.09
C ASN A 219 3.63 -13.68 -22.49
N TYR A 220 3.96 -13.44 -23.76
CA TYR A 220 4.36 -12.11 -24.21
C TYR A 220 3.27 -11.04 -23.96
N ILE A 221 1.98 -11.42 -24.07
CA ILE A 221 0.86 -10.52 -23.78
C ILE A 221 0.82 -10.23 -22.29
N VAL A 222 0.90 -11.25 -21.44
CA VAL A 222 0.91 -11.06 -19.99
C VAL A 222 2.09 -10.20 -19.53
N GLN A 223 3.29 -10.46 -20.06
CA GLN A 223 4.47 -9.64 -19.77
C GLN A 223 4.28 -8.18 -20.17
N LYS A 224 3.69 -7.92 -21.35
CA LYS A 224 3.58 -6.57 -21.93
C LYS A 224 2.38 -5.79 -21.42
N LYS A 225 1.24 -6.46 -21.18
CA LYS A 225 -0.05 -5.83 -20.88
C LYS A 225 -0.46 -5.92 -19.43
N VAL A 226 0.10 -6.85 -18.66
CA VAL A 226 -0.22 -7.02 -17.22
C VAL A 226 0.99 -6.65 -16.37
N LEU A 227 2.12 -7.34 -16.54
CA LEU A 227 3.26 -7.19 -15.64
C LEU A 227 4.08 -5.92 -15.91
N ARG A 228 4.23 -5.47 -17.16
CA ARG A 228 4.94 -4.22 -17.47
C ARG A 228 4.31 -2.99 -16.83
N PRO A 229 2.98 -2.76 -16.88
CA PRO A 229 2.34 -1.68 -16.14
C PRO A 229 2.64 -1.71 -14.64
N LEU A 230 2.69 -2.90 -14.02
CA LEU A 230 3.05 -3.05 -12.60
C LEU A 230 4.53 -2.71 -12.37
N ARG A 231 5.45 -3.11 -13.25
CA ARG A 231 6.88 -2.75 -13.16
C ARG A 231 7.12 -1.24 -13.35
N LEU A 232 6.32 -0.57 -14.18
CA LEU A 232 6.34 0.89 -14.31
C LEU A 232 5.87 1.57 -13.02
N GLN A 233 4.78 1.09 -12.43
CA GLN A 233 4.33 1.58 -11.13
C GLN A 233 5.38 1.35 -10.04
N THR A 234 6.05 0.20 -10.03
CA THR A 234 7.17 -0.07 -9.12
C THR A 234 8.33 0.91 -9.30
N GLY A 235 8.74 1.17 -10.54
CA GLY A 235 9.75 2.20 -10.84
C GLY A 235 9.29 3.59 -10.38
N GLY A 236 7.99 3.88 -10.49
CA GLY A 236 7.38 5.10 -10.00
C GLY A 236 7.44 5.25 -8.48
N SER A 237 7.18 4.18 -7.71
CA SER A 237 7.28 4.23 -6.24
C SER A 237 8.72 4.45 -5.77
N ILE A 238 9.69 3.82 -6.45
CA ILE A 238 11.13 4.02 -6.19
C ILE A 238 11.55 5.47 -6.49
N LEU A 239 11.10 6.03 -7.61
CA LEU A 239 11.36 7.43 -7.97
C LEU A 239 10.65 8.41 -7.03
N ALA A 240 9.41 8.13 -6.64
CA ALA A 240 8.64 8.95 -5.72
C ALA A 240 9.33 9.01 -4.35
N ALA A 241 9.83 7.90 -3.83
CA ALA A 241 10.55 7.88 -2.56
C ALA A 241 11.83 8.74 -2.61
N LYS A 242 12.57 8.72 -3.73
CA LYS A 242 13.71 9.64 -3.96
C LYS A 242 13.27 11.10 -3.96
N LEU A 243 12.22 11.44 -4.72
CA LEU A 243 11.73 12.81 -4.83
C LEU A 243 11.16 13.32 -3.50
N ALA A 244 10.52 12.46 -2.70
CA ALA A 244 10.08 12.82 -1.36
C ALA A 244 11.26 13.24 -0.49
N MET A 245 12.37 12.51 -0.51
CA MET A 245 13.59 12.89 0.21
C MET A 245 14.18 14.22 -0.27
N GLU A 246 14.10 14.50 -1.57
CA GLU A 246 14.68 15.71 -2.17
C GLU A 246 13.78 16.95 -2.04
N ARG A 247 12.47 16.76 -2.03
CA ARG A 247 11.46 17.84 -2.17
C ARG A 247 10.46 17.88 -1.02
N GLY A 248 10.63 17.04 -0.01
CA GLY A 248 9.78 16.94 1.17
C GLY A 248 8.50 16.11 0.94
N TRP A 249 8.06 15.94 -0.29
CA TRP A 249 6.90 15.09 -0.60
C TRP A 249 6.96 14.55 -2.03
N ALA A 250 6.29 13.42 -2.26
CA ALA A 250 6.00 12.92 -3.60
C ALA A 250 4.77 12.01 -3.61
N ILE A 251 4.13 11.87 -4.76
CA ILE A 251 2.98 10.99 -4.96
C ILE A 251 3.21 10.14 -6.20
N ASN A 252 3.21 8.81 -6.06
CA ASN A 252 3.02 7.95 -7.22
C ASN A 252 1.52 7.73 -7.39
N ILE A 253 0.96 8.12 -8.55
CA ILE A 253 -0.49 7.96 -8.80
C ILE A 253 -0.89 6.48 -8.82
N GLY A 254 0.05 5.55 -9.00
CA GLY A 254 -0.18 4.10 -8.84
C GLY A 254 0.68 3.49 -7.73
N GLY A 255 0.94 2.18 -7.83
CA GLY A 255 1.74 1.46 -6.84
C GLY A 255 0.97 1.18 -5.54
N GLY A 256 1.70 0.97 -4.45
CA GLY A 256 1.14 0.55 -3.16
C GLY A 256 0.81 -0.94 -3.14
N PHE A 257 1.66 -1.76 -3.74
CA PHE A 257 1.43 -3.21 -3.90
C PHE A 257 1.72 -3.97 -2.60
N HIS A 258 0.98 -3.62 -1.54
CA HIS A 258 1.24 -4.00 -0.17
C HIS A 258 1.06 -5.49 0.14
N HIS A 259 0.41 -6.26 -0.73
CA HIS A 259 0.27 -7.72 -0.60
C HIS A 259 1.45 -8.51 -1.16
N CYS A 260 2.34 -7.87 -1.93
CA CYS A 260 3.51 -8.55 -2.45
C CYS A 260 4.67 -8.48 -1.45
N SER A 261 5.25 -9.63 -1.15
CA SER A 261 6.53 -9.77 -0.45
C SER A 261 7.67 -10.09 -1.43
N SER A 262 8.90 -10.10 -0.93
CA SER A 262 10.11 -10.55 -1.63
C SER A 262 9.99 -11.94 -2.29
N LYS A 263 9.14 -12.83 -1.77
CA LYS A 263 9.05 -14.23 -2.20
C LYS A 263 7.71 -14.60 -2.86
N GLN A 264 6.68 -13.75 -2.73
CA GLN A 264 5.32 -14.09 -3.13
C GLN A 264 4.48 -12.84 -3.39
N GLY A 265 3.75 -12.82 -4.51
CA GLY A 265 2.67 -11.87 -4.78
C GLY A 265 1.30 -12.44 -4.42
N GLY A 266 0.28 -11.57 -4.42
CA GLY A 266 -1.11 -11.89 -4.09
C GLY A 266 -1.95 -10.61 -4.07
N GLY A 267 -3.28 -10.72 -4.03
CA GLY A 267 -4.18 -9.56 -3.92
C GLY A 267 -3.87 -8.45 -4.91
N PHE A 268 -3.73 -8.80 -6.20
CA PHE A 268 -3.40 -7.90 -7.30
C PHE A 268 -1.96 -7.34 -7.31
N CYS A 269 -1.15 -7.69 -6.31
CA CYS A 269 0.20 -7.17 -6.10
C CYS A 269 1.26 -8.17 -6.61
N ALA A 270 1.93 -7.85 -7.73
CA ALA A 270 2.95 -8.71 -8.32
C ALA A 270 4.39 -8.37 -7.92
N TYR A 271 4.64 -7.12 -7.50
CA TYR A 271 5.97 -6.62 -7.16
C TYR A 271 5.89 -5.82 -5.86
N ALA A 272 6.84 -5.99 -4.95
CA ALA A 272 6.87 -5.37 -3.63
C ALA A 272 7.46 -3.96 -3.75
N ASP A 273 6.71 -3.04 -4.34
CA ASP A 273 7.19 -1.71 -4.70
C ASP A 273 7.57 -0.84 -3.50
N ILE A 274 6.80 -0.90 -2.40
CA ILE A 274 7.14 -0.23 -1.13
C ILE A 274 8.45 -0.79 -0.57
N THR A 275 8.60 -2.13 -0.51
CA THR A 275 9.84 -2.79 -0.06
C THR A 275 11.02 -2.35 -0.92
N LEU A 276 10.87 -2.35 -2.24
CA LEU A 276 11.93 -1.93 -3.16
C LEU A 276 12.30 -0.46 -2.95
N ALA A 277 11.33 0.45 -2.86
CA ALA A 277 11.59 1.87 -2.65
C ALA A 277 12.42 2.11 -1.37
N LEU A 278 12.05 1.46 -0.27
CA LEU A 278 12.82 1.55 0.98
C LEU A 278 14.21 0.91 0.88
N ARG A 279 14.34 -0.27 0.28
CA ARG A 279 15.64 -0.94 0.10
C ARG A 279 16.60 -0.08 -0.73
N PHE A 280 16.13 0.64 -1.75
CA PHE A 280 16.94 1.61 -2.50
C PHE A 280 17.48 2.71 -1.58
N LEU A 281 16.60 3.38 -0.83
CA LEU A 281 16.99 4.48 0.07
C LEU A 281 17.95 4.02 1.19
N PHE A 282 17.71 2.85 1.80
CA PHE A 282 18.59 2.30 2.84
C PHE A 282 19.99 1.99 2.30
N HIS A 283 20.10 1.30 1.16
CA HIS A 283 21.40 0.89 0.61
C HIS A 283 22.24 2.07 0.10
N GLN A 284 21.58 3.17 -0.32
CA GLN A 284 22.25 4.41 -0.68
C GLN A 284 22.64 5.26 0.55
N GLY A 285 22.19 4.87 1.75
CA GLY A 285 22.44 5.62 2.98
C GLY A 285 21.64 6.93 3.08
N THR A 286 20.59 7.09 2.26
CA THR A 286 19.73 8.27 2.26
C THR A 286 18.86 8.34 3.52
N ILE A 287 18.49 7.18 4.06
CA ILE A 287 17.71 7.04 5.29
C ILE A 287 18.32 5.96 6.20
N LYS A 288 18.03 6.06 7.49
CA LYS A 288 18.29 5.03 8.51
C LYS A 288 17.01 4.49 9.12
N LYS A 289 15.94 5.28 9.11
CA LYS A 289 14.64 4.93 9.67
C LYS A 289 13.51 5.26 8.70
N ALA A 290 12.62 4.31 8.46
CA ALA A 290 11.41 4.50 7.66
C ALA A 290 10.18 4.14 8.49
N MET A 291 9.10 4.91 8.33
CA MET A 291 7.78 4.51 8.81
C MET A 291 6.91 4.16 7.61
N ILE A 292 6.22 3.02 7.68
CA ILE A 292 5.14 2.66 6.76
C ILE A 292 3.83 2.90 7.51
N LEU A 293 3.02 3.80 7.00
CA LEU A 293 1.63 4.00 7.40
C LEU A 293 0.73 3.38 6.34
N ASP A 294 0.12 2.25 6.65
CA ASP A 294 -0.85 1.59 5.76
C ASP A 294 -2.28 1.84 6.24
N LEU A 295 -3.06 2.53 5.39
CA LEU A 295 -4.48 2.84 5.61
C LEU A 295 -5.38 2.24 4.51
N ASP A 296 -4.85 1.28 3.75
CA ASP A 296 -5.67 0.37 2.93
C ASP A 296 -6.56 -0.49 3.84
N ALA A 297 -7.76 -0.87 3.37
CA ALA A 297 -8.68 -1.64 4.20
C ALA A 297 -8.14 -3.05 4.48
N HIS A 298 -7.28 -3.59 3.62
CA HIS A 298 -6.66 -4.89 3.78
C HIS A 298 -5.33 -4.79 4.54
N GLN A 299 -4.98 -5.84 5.28
CA GLN A 299 -3.68 -5.93 5.95
C GLN A 299 -2.52 -5.91 4.92
N GLY A 300 -1.52 -5.07 5.14
CA GLY A 300 -0.32 -4.89 4.31
C GLY A 300 0.71 -6.02 4.42
N ASN A 301 0.26 -7.28 4.36
CA ASN A 301 1.04 -8.46 4.72
C ASN A 301 2.37 -8.65 3.94
N GLY A 302 2.52 -8.06 2.76
CA GLY A 302 3.73 -8.13 1.95
C GLY A 302 4.92 -7.45 2.61
N HIS A 303 4.80 -6.15 2.92
CA HIS A 303 5.89 -5.39 3.55
C HIS A 303 6.05 -5.77 5.03
N GLU A 304 4.98 -6.19 5.71
CA GLU A 304 5.07 -6.78 7.06
C GLU A 304 5.98 -8.01 7.10
N ARG A 305 5.88 -8.90 6.10
CA ARG A 305 6.75 -10.08 5.98
C ARG A 305 8.19 -9.69 5.68
N ASP A 306 8.38 -8.73 4.78
CA ASP A 306 9.71 -8.32 4.32
C ASP A 306 10.52 -7.56 5.38
N PHE A 307 9.87 -6.86 6.32
CA PHE A 307 10.53 -6.07 7.36
C PHE A 307 10.33 -6.62 8.79
N MET A 308 9.80 -7.83 8.95
CA MET A 308 9.52 -8.42 10.27
C MET A 308 10.74 -8.48 11.20
N GLN A 309 11.94 -8.61 10.63
CA GLN A 309 13.20 -8.67 11.37
C GLN A 309 13.93 -7.30 11.44
N ASP A 310 13.42 -6.27 10.76
CA ASP A 310 14.10 -4.97 10.58
C ASP A 310 13.47 -3.86 11.45
N LYS A 311 12.86 -4.21 12.59
CA LYS A 311 12.02 -3.30 13.40
C LYS A 311 12.73 -2.07 13.96
N GLU A 312 14.06 -2.10 14.07
CA GLU A 312 14.85 -0.93 14.49
C GLU A 312 14.93 0.14 13.39
N SER A 313 14.85 -0.28 12.13
CA SER A 313 14.97 0.58 10.95
C SER A 313 13.63 0.83 10.27
N VAL A 314 12.63 -0.05 10.44
CA VAL A 314 11.31 0.08 9.82
C VAL A 314 10.21 -0.07 10.87
N TYR A 315 9.40 0.98 11.02
CA TYR A 315 8.21 0.97 11.86
C TYR A 315 6.94 0.86 11.00
N ILE A 316 6.12 -0.15 11.25
CA ILE A 316 4.87 -0.36 10.50
C ILE A 316 3.68 -0.03 11.40
N LEU A 317 2.89 0.95 10.99
CA LEU A 317 1.55 1.24 11.49
C LEU A 317 0.54 0.81 10.43
N ASP A 318 -0.24 -0.22 10.73
CA ASP A 318 -1.26 -0.76 9.82
C ASP A 318 -2.65 -0.67 10.48
N VAL A 319 -3.59 -0.05 9.79
CA VAL A 319 -4.99 0.15 10.20
C VAL A 319 -5.93 -0.52 9.20
N TYR A 320 -6.31 -1.77 9.48
CA TYR A 320 -7.02 -2.62 8.52
C TYR A 320 -8.25 -3.32 9.13
N ASN A 321 -9.16 -3.74 8.26
CA ASN A 321 -10.30 -4.56 8.62
C ASN A 321 -9.84 -6.00 8.86
N ARG A 322 -9.87 -6.46 10.12
CA ARG A 322 -9.32 -7.78 10.49
C ARG A 322 -10.08 -8.98 9.93
N HIS A 323 -11.27 -8.77 9.38
CA HIS A 323 -12.16 -9.84 8.97
C HIS A 323 -12.05 -10.21 7.48
N ILE A 324 -11.40 -9.38 6.68
CA ILE A 324 -11.24 -9.56 5.22
C ILE A 324 -9.85 -10.11 4.88
N TYR A 325 -9.61 -10.42 3.60
CA TYR A 325 -8.30 -10.85 3.10
C TYR A 325 -7.18 -9.91 3.60
N PRO A 326 -5.97 -10.43 3.92
CA PRO A 326 -5.46 -11.80 3.82
C PRO A 326 -5.62 -12.65 5.08
N ARG A 327 -5.93 -12.06 6.25
CA ARG A 327 -5.92 -12.72 7.57
C ARG A 327 -4.59 -13.41 7.89
N ASP A 328 -3.49 -12.76 7.54
CA ASP A 328 -2.15 -13.33 7.61
C ASP A 328 -1.55 -13.17 9.02
N GLY A 329 -1.88 -14.12 9.91
CA GLY A 329 -1.43 -14.09 11.31
C GLY A 329 0.09 -14.12 11.49
N PHE A 330 0.84 -14.69 10.54
CA PHE A 330 2.30 -14.69 10.60
C PHE A 330 2.86 -13.29 10.31
N ALA A 331 2.35 -12.65 9.26
CA ALA A 331 2.78 -11.32 8.84
C ALA A 331 2.53 -10.26 9.93
N LYS A 332 1.45 -10.39 10.71
CA LYS A 332 1.13 -9.48 11.84
C LYS A 332 2.27 -9.28 12.83
N ARG A 333 3.23 -10.22 12.93
CA ARG A 333 4.42 -10.07 13.77
C ARG A 333 5.36 -8.95 13.31
N GLY A 334 5.29 -8.54 12.05
CA GLY A 334 6.05 -7.42 11.51
C GLY A 334 5.46 -6.05 11.84
N ILE A 335 4.19 -5.98 12.22
CA ILE A 335 3.52 -4.73 12.56
C ILE A 335 4.04 -4.22 13.91
N SER A 336 4.52 -2.98 13.96
CA SER A 336 4.93 -2.31 15.19
C SER A 336 3.73 -1.80 15.96
N ARG A 337 2.78 -1.16 15.26
CA ARG A 337 1.50 -0.71 15.82
C ARG A 337 0.34 -1.19 14.96
N LYS A 338 -0.38 -2.16 15.50
CA LYS A 338 -1.47 -2.86 14.81
C LYS A 338 -2.81 -2.32 15.29
N VAL A 339 -3.60 -1.76 14.37
CA VAL A 339 -4.95 -1.26 14.65
C VAL A 339 -5.95 -2.06 13.85
N GLU A 340 -6.58 -3.04 14.50
CA GLU A 340 -7.59 -3.89 13.87
C GLU A 340 -8.98 -3.26 14.01
N VAL A 341 -9.58 -2.84 12.92
CA VAL A 341 -10.95 -2.31 12.90
C VAL A 341 -11.96 -3.38 12.52
N ASN A 342 -13.23 -3.17 12.90
CA ASN A 342 -14.34 -4.04 12.50
C ASN A 342 -15.01 -3.51 11.22
N TYR A 343 -15.85 -4.36 10.63
CA TYR A 343 -16.71 -3.98 9.51
C TYR A 343 -17.45 -2.67 9.77
N PHE A 344 -17.61 -1.89 8.70
CA PHE A 344 -18.46 -0.70 8.66
C PHE A 344 -18.11 0.40 9.66
N ILE A 345 -16.86 0.45 10.15
CA ILE A 345 -16.40 1.61 10.93
C ILE A 345 -16.58 2.88 10.11
N ALA A 346 -17.14 3.91 10.74
CA ALA A 346 -17.45 5.19 10.12
C ALA A 346 -16.38 6.25 10.43
N ASP A 347 -16.47 7.37 9.72
CA ASP A 347 -15.49 8.48 9.72
C ASP A 347 -14.98 8.87 11.12
N GLU A 348 -15.88 9.20 12.06
CA GLU A 348 -15.47 9.77 13.36
C GLU A 348 -14.59 8.80 14.17
N GLN A 349 -15.04 7.55 14.28
CA GLN A 349 -14.32 6.51 15.02
C GLN A 349 -13.00 6.15 14.31
N TYR A 350 -13.04 6.00 12.98
CA TYR A 350 -11.85 5.70 12.19
C TYR A 350 -10.80 6.80 12.29
N MET A 351 -11.20 8.06 12.10
CA MET A 351 -10.29 9.21 12.16
C MET A 351 -9.67 9.36 13.55
N THR A 352 -10.44 9.13 14.62
CA THR A 352 -9.92 9.16 15.99
C THR A 352 -8.86 8.07 16.22
N LEU A 353 -9.12 6.86 15.72
CA LEU A 353 -8.17 5.75 15.81
C LEU A 353 -6.89 6.04 15.01
N VAL A 354 -7.00 6.50 13.76
CA VAL A 354 -5.83 6.82 12.94
C VAL A 354 -5.02 7.94 13.56
N ALA A 355 -5.64 9.06 13.96
CA ALA A 355 -4.94 10.22 14.52
C ALA A 355 -4.17 9.86 15.80
N SER A 356 -4.84 9.19 16.75
CA SER A 356 -4.23 8.83 18.03
C SER A 356 -3.08 7.83 17.87
N ASN A 357 -3.22 6.86 16.96
CA ASN A 357 -2.18 5.86 16.72
C ASN A 357 -1.02 6.40 15.91
N LEU A 358 -1.26 7.31 14.95
CA LEU A 358 -0.21 7.97 14.20
C LEU A 358 0.62 8.90 15.09
N GLU A 359 -0.03 9.69 15.95
CA GLU A 359 0.67 10.53 16.94
C GLU A 359 1.55 9.67 17.86
N ALA A 360 0.99 8.58 18.42
CA ALA A 360 1.73 7.69 19.30
C ALA A 360 2.91 7.01 18.56
N ALA A 361 2.71 6.53 17.33
CA ALA A 361 3.78 5.95 16.52
C ALA A 361 4.91 6.95 16.25
N LEU A 362 4.59 8.20 15.89
CA LEU A 362 5.58 9.24 15.61
C LEU A 362 6.32 9.73 16.87
N ASN A 363 5.78 9.47 18.06
CA ASN A 363 6.43 9.73 19.34
C ASN A 363 7.32 8.57 19.79
N GLU A 364 6.99 7.33 19.40
CA GLU A 364 7.81 6.14 19.64
C GLU A 364 8.97 6.01 18.63
N PHE A 365 8.75 6.47 17.40
CA PHE A 365 9.66 6.30 16.28
C PHE A 365 9.74 7.57 15.45
N VAL A 366 10.96 8.10 15.28
CA VAL A 366 11.23 9.27 14.44
C VAL A 366 11.80 8.79 13.11
N PRO A 367 10.98 8.70 12.04
CA PRO A 367 11.44 8.27 10.73
C PRO A 367 12.17 9.40 9.98
N ASP A 368 13.07 9.02 9.07
CA ASP A 368 13.63 9.90 8.05
C ASP A 368 12.66 10.08 6.87
N ILE A 369 11.76 9.12 6.65
CA ILE A 369 10.72 9.13 5.61
C ILE A 369 9.45 8.42 6.08
N LEU A 370 8.29 8.97 5.73
CA LEU A 370 6.99 8.34 5.89
C LEU A 370 6.51 7.82 4.52
N VAL A 371 6.38 6.50 4.39
CA VAL A 371 5.67 5.88 3.27
C VAL A 371 4.21 5.76 3.65
N TYR A 372 3.36 6.49 2.96
CA TYR A 372 1.92 6.50 3.19
C TYR A 372 1.21 5.69 2.09
N ASN A 373 0.71 4.51 2.45
CA ASN A 373 -0.17 3.72 1.60
C ASN A 373 -1.62 4.15 1.79
N ALA A 374 -2.13 4.93 0.84
CA ALA A 374 -3.41 5.63 0.92
C ALA A 374 -4.54 4.88 0.20
N GLY A 375 -4.65 3.56 0.42
CA GLY A 375 -5.68 2.72 -0.20
C GLY A 375 -7.09 3.28 -0.04
N THR A 376 -7.88 3.25 -1.10
CA THR A 376 -9.24 3.84 -1.14
C THR A 376 -10.36 2.80 -1.12
N ASP A 377 -10.04 1.54 -0.82
CA ASP A 377 -11.01 0.47 -0.59
C ASP A 377 -11.64 0.50 0.82
N SER A 378 -11.17 1.38 1.70
CA SER A 378 -11.87 1.75 2.94
C SER A 378 -13.14 2.58 2.70
N LEU A 379 -13.37 3.02 1.47
CA LEU A 379 -14.53 3.81 1.07
C LEU A 379 -15.85 3.03 1.27
N GLU A 380 -16.88 3.73 1.71
CA GLU A 380 -18.21 3.17 1.89
C GLU A 380 -18.74 2.51 0.60
N GLY A 381 -19.27 1.29 0.75
CA GLY A 381 -19.78 0.49 -0.36
C GLY A 381 -18.71 -0.13 -1.26
N ASP A 382 -17.41 -0.02 -0.92
CA ASP A 382 -16.37 -0.76 -1.65
C ASP A 382 -16.63 -2.27 -1.51
N PRO A 383 -16.57 -3.04 -2.63
CA PRO A 383 -16.95 -4.45 -2.61
C PRO A 383 -15.98 -5.35 -1.83
N LEU A 384 -14.76 -4.89 -1.52
CA LEU A 384 -13.71 -5.71 -0.89
C LEU A 384 -13.34 -5.21 0.51
N GLY A 385 -13.24 -3.90 0.75
CA GLY A 385 -12.74 -3.37 2.02
C GLY A 385 -13.75 -3.37 3.19
N ALA A 386 -15.05 -3.31 2.90
CA ALA A 386 -16.14 -3.44 3.88
C ALA A 386 -16.03 -2.50 5.11
N LEU A 387 -15.54 -1.28 4.89
CA LEU A 387 -15.61 -0.16 5.85
C LEU A 387 -16.67 0.86 5.39
N SER A 388 -16.92 1.89 6.19
CA SER A 388 -17.94 2.92 5.91
C SER A 388 -17.34 4.32 5.94
N ILE A 389 -16.14 4.49 5.36
CA ILE A 389 -15.51 5.81 5.29
C ILE A 389 -16.10 6.58 4.12
N THR A 390 -16.57 7.80 4.35
CA THR A 390 -17.18 8.62 3.29
C THR A 390 -16.11 9.19 2.36
N PRO A 391 -16.47 9.69 1.15
CA PRO A 391 -15.54 10.44 0.30
C PRO A 391 -14.83 11.59 1.03
N GLN A 392 -15.57 12.34 1.87
CA GLN A 392 -15.03 13.41 2.70
C GLN A 392 -14.11 12.86 3.80
N GLY A 393 -14.44 11.70 4.36
CA GLY A 393 -13.58 10.96 5.29
C GLY A 393 -12.22 10.63 4.69
N ILE A 394 -12.17 10.13 3.44
CA ILE A 394 -10.91 9.85 2.72
C ILE A 394 -10.10 11.14 2.49
N ILE A 395 -10.74 12.21 2.02
CA ILE A 395 -10.04 13.50 1.81
C ILE A 395 -9.48 14.04 3.13
N LYS A 396 -10.25 13.93 4.23
CA LYS A 396 -9.82 14.37 5.56
C LYS A 396 -8.69 13.50 6.11
N ARG A 397 -8.74 12.18 5.89
CA ARG A 397 -7.70 11.21 6.26
C ARG A 397 -6.37 11.59 5.61
N ASP A 398 -6.36 11.74 4.29
CA ASP A 398 -5.13 12.04 3.56
C ASP A 398 -4.56 13.41 3.96
N MET A 399 -5.43 14.43 4.10
CA MET A 399 -5.04 15.76 4.61
C MET A 399 -4.39 15.68 5.99
N MET A 400 -5.02 14.96 6.92
CA MET A 400 -4.52 14.79 8.28
C MET A 400 -3.13 14.12 8.29
N VAL A 401 -2.90 13.10 7.47
CA VAL A 401 -1.59 12.43 7.39
C VAL A 401 -0.48 13.39 6.93
N PHE A 402 -0.76 14.22 5.93
CA PHE A 402 0.20 15.24 5.47
C PHE A 402 0.45 16.31 6.54
N GLU A 403 -0.59 16.71 7.30
CA GLU A 403 -0.43 17.62 8.44
C GLU A 403 0.47 16.99 9.52
N PHE A 404 0.25 15.73 9.90
CA PHE A 404 1.11 15.01 10.85
C PHE A 404 2.57 14.96 10.40
N ALA A 405 2.85 14.75 9.12
CA ALA A 405 4.22 14.73 8.60
C ALA A 405 4.86 16.13 8.59
N ARG A 406 4.10 17.15 8.18
CA ARG A 406 4.56 18.55 8.07
C ARG A 406 4.78 19.20 9.43
N ASP A 407 3.87 18.99 10.38
CA ASP A 407 3.80 19.76 11.62
C ASP A 407 4.73 19.23 12.73
N ARG A 408 5.55 18.21 12.43
CA ARG A 408 6.63 17.77 13.32
C ARG A 408 7.69 18.87 13.47
N PRO A 409 8.44 18.91 14.59
CA PRO A 409 9.54 19.86 14.78
C PRO A 409 10.58 19.84 13.64
N LYS A 410 10.80 18.65 13.08
CA LYS A 410 11.47 18.45 11.79
C LYS A 410 10.43 17.81 10.86
N PRO A 411 9.95 18.51 9.82
CA PRO A 411 9.03 17.94 8.85
C PRO A 411 9.59 16.64 8.28
N ILE A 412 8.74 15.62 8.18
CA ILE A 412 9.11 14.29 7.70
C ILE A 412 8.80 14.22 6.20
N PRO A 413 9.78 13.93 5.34
CA PRO A 413 9.54 13.58 3.95
C PRO A 413 8.45 12.52 3.80
N ILE A 414 7.43 12.77 2.96
CA ILE A 414 6.32 11.84 2.77
C ILE A 414 6.22 11.36 1.32
N VAL A 415 6.15 10.05 1.11
CA VAL A 415 5.80 9.46 -0.18
C VAL A 415 4.44 8.79 -0.09
N MET A 416 3.49 9.24 -0.91
CA MET A 416 2.16 8.68 -1.00
C MET A 416 2.05 7.74 -2.20
N VAL A 417 1.45 6.57 -1.98
CA VAL A 417 1.01 5.62 -3.02
C VAL A 417 -0.47 5.33 -2.79
N THR A 418 -1.26 5.20 -3.85
CA THR A 418 -2.73 5.24 -3.74
C THR A 418 -3.43 3.87 -3.65
N SER A 419 -2.74 2.77 -3.97
CA SER A 419 -3.17 1.37 -3.74
C SER A 419 -4.63 1.03 -4.15
N GLY A 420 -5.33 0.29 -3.29
CA GLY A 420 -6.63 -0.32 -3.47
C GLY A 420 -7.74 0.68 -3.74
N GLY A 421 -8.93 0.14 -3.97
CA GLY A 421 -10.11 0.90 -4.30
C GLY A 421 -10.74 0.41 -5.60
N TYR A 422 -11.96 -0.08 -5.48
CA TYR A 422 -12.59 -0.95 -6.46
C TYR A 422 -13.96 -0.41 -6.94
N GLN A 423 -14.28 0.85 -6.61
CA GLN A 423 -15.42 1.55 -7.20
C GLN A 423 -15.01 2.48 -8.35
N ARG A 424 -15.98 2.79 -9.21
CA ARG A 424 -15.76 3.63 -10.41
C ARG A 424 -15.42 5.08 -10.10
N ASN A 425 -15.88 5.58 -8.95
CA ASN A 425 -15.68 6.93 -8.42
C ASN A 425 -14.39 7.08 -7.61
N ASN A 426 -13.62 6.00 -7.36
CA ASN A 426 -12.36 6.12 -6.61
C ASN A 426 -11.38 7.09 -7.29
N ALA A 427 -11.34 7.13 -8.62
CA ALA A 427 -10.51 8.09 -9.34
C ALA A 427 -10.88 9.55 -9.02
N ASP A 428 -12.17 9.85 -8.90
CA ASP A 428 -12.66 11.19 -8.56
C ASP A 428 -12.26 11.56 -7.13
N ILE A 429 -12.34 10.60 -6.20
CA ILE A 429 -12.03 10.80 -4.78
C ILE A 429 -10.52 10.97 -4.57
N ILE A 430 -9.69 10.15 -5.21
CA ILE A 430 -8.23 10.29 -5.17
C ILE A 430 -7.82 11.65 -5.74
N ALA A 431 -8.38 12.05 -6.88
CA ALA A 431 -8.10 13.36 -7.46
C ALA A 431 -8.55 14.51 -6.53
N ALA A 432 -9.76 14.41 -5.96
CA ALA A 432 -10.27 15.40 -5.00
C ALA A 432 -9.40 15.50 -3.74
N SER A 433 -8.85 14.38 -3.25
CA SER A 433 -7.92 14.34 -2.13
C SER A 433 -6.62 15.08 -2.45
N ILE A 434 -5.97 14.76 -3.58
CA ILE A 434 -4.73 15.42 -4.02
C ILE A 434 -4.97 16.92 -4.27
N LEU A 435 -6.08 17.30 -4.89
CA LEU A 435 -6.44 18.71 -5.08
C LEU A 435 -6.70 19.42 -3.76
N ASN A 436 -7.28 18.74 -2.76
CA ASN A 436 -7.44 19.31 -1.43
C ASN A 436 -6.07 19.56 -0.78
N LEU A 437 -5.12 18.61 -0.87
CA LEU A 437 -3.76 18.82 -0.39
C LEU A 437 -3.12 20.06 -1.03
N TRP A 438 -3.27 20.22 -2.35
CA TRP A 438 -2.73 21.38 -3.07
C TRP A 438 -3.40 22.69 -2.66
N ARG A 439 -4.73 22.74 -2.64
CA ARG A 439 -5.52 23.92 -2.24
C ARG A 439 -5.26 24.35 -0.79
N ARG A 440 -4.84 23.42 0.08
CA ARG A 440 -4.46 23.68 1.47
C ARG A 440 -2.98 24.07 1.63
N GLY A 441 -2.20 24.04 0.55
CA GLY A 441 -0.76 24.28 0.60
C GLY A 441 0.03 23.21 1.34
N LEU A 442 -0.53 22.00 1.48
CA LEU A 442 0.18 20.83 2.03
C LEU A 442 1.14 20.21 1.01
N ILE A 443 0.82 20.38 -0.27
CA ILE A 443 1.70 20.07 -1.39
C ILE A 443 1.76 21.31 -2.30
N ALA A 444 2.96 21.62 -2.79
CA ALA A 444 3.20 22.74 -3.68
C ALA A 444 4.47 22.50 -4.51
N CYS A 445 4.54 23.11 -5.69
CA CYS A 445 5.73 23.14 -6.53
C CYS A 445 5.87 24.55 -7.14
N PRO A 446 6.42 25.52 -6.40
CA PRO A 446 6.48 26.92 -6.83
C PRO A 446 7.14 27.11 -8.20
N GLU A 447 8.19 26.34 -8.50
CA GLU A 447 8.89 26.38 -9.78
C GLU A 447 8.01 25.93 -10.95
N ALA A 448 7.11 24.95 -10.73
CA ALA A 448 6.16 24.50 -11.73
C ALA A 448 5.04 25.53 -11.93
N GLU A 449 4.53 26.11 -10.85
CA GLU A 449 3.51 27.16 -10.87
C GLU A 449 4.03 28.41 -11.61
N GLU A 450 5.28 28.82 -11.36
CA GLU A 450 5.94 29.90 -12.09
C GLU A 450 6.16 29.57 -13.57
N TYR A 451 6.57 28.34 -13.88
CA TYR A 451 6.78 27.88 -15.25
C TYR A 451 5.47 27.94 -16.06
N GLN A 452 4.35 27.50 -15.48
CA GLN A 452 3.04 27.55 -16.13
C GLN A 452 2.56 28.99 -16.33
N GLY A 453 2.74 29.86 -15.34
CA GLY A 453 2.40 31.28 -15.47
C GLY A 453 3.17 32.02 -16.57
N LYS A 454 4.37 31.56 -16.93
CA LYS A 454 5.17 32.09 -18.06
C LYS A 454 4.74 31.56 -19.42
N GLN A 455 4.05 30.42 -19.48
CA GLN A 455 3.58 29.77 -20.70
C GLN A 455 2.23 30.32 -21.16
N GLU A 456 1.43 30.92 -20.28
CA GLU A 456 0.20 31.62 -20.68
C GLU A 456 0.54 32.91 -21.46
N PRO A 457 0.14 33.04 -22.74
CA PRO A 457 0.36 34.26 -23.48
C PRO A 457 -0.44 35.40 -22.84
N SER A 458 0.25 36.51 -22.56
CA SER A 458 -0.34 37.77 -22.09
C SER A 458 -1.44 38.25 -23.05
N SER A 459 -2.68 37.81 -22.85
CA SER A 459 -3.84 38.24 -23.62
C SER A 459 -4.68 39.22 -22.80
N SER A 460 -4.10 40.39 -22.55
CA SER A 460 -4.89 41.62 -22.34
C SER A 460 -4.05 42.85 -22.62
N THR A 461 -3.93 43.17 -23.91
CA THR A 461 -3.83 44.58 -24.30
C THR A 461 -5.00 44.84 -25.23
N SER A 462 -6.06 45.40 -24.66
CA SER A 462 -7.19 45.95 -25.38
C SER A 462 -6.68 47.02 -26.35
N ARG A 463 -6.56 46.66 -27.63
CA ARG A 463 -6.57 47.68 -28.70
C ARG A 463 -8.00 48.16 -28.85
N GLN A 464 -8.22 49.44 -28.58
CA GLN A 464 -9.40 50.15 -29.03
C GLN A 464 -9.46 50.12 -30.57
N PRO A 465 -10.63 49.99 -31.21
CA PRO A 465 -10.74 50.18 -32.64
C PRO A 465 -10.82 51.69 -32.93
N GLU A 466 -9.91 52.18 -33.79
CA GLU A 466 -10.09 53.47 -34.46
C GLU A 466 -11.17 53.35 -35.53
N GLU A 467 -12.01 54.38 -35.59
CA GLU A 467 -13.02 54.62 -36.62
C GLU A 467 -12.34 54.99 -37.96
N GLY A 468 -12.87 54.48 -39.07
CA GLY A 468 -12.43 54.86 -40.42
C GLY A 468 -13.31 54.25 -41.51
N GLU A 469 -14.21 55.07 -42.04
CA GLU A 469 -15.18 54.79 -43.10
C GLU A 469 -14.52 54.43 -44.46
N THR A 470 -15.13 53.51 -45.23
CA THR A 470 -15.94 53.83 -46.44
C THR A 470 -16.19 52.61 -47.35
N ALA A 471 -17.48 52.42 -47.66
CA ALA A 471 -18.14 52.03 -48.91
C ALA A 471 -17.63 50.87 -49.80
N GLY A 472 -18.56 49.97 -50.16
CA GLY A 472 -18.53 49.28 -51.46
C GLY A 472 -19.22 47.92 -51.55
N GLU A 473 -20.52 47.94 -51.85
CA GLU A 473 -21.27 46.98 -52.70
C GLU A 473 -21.40 45.50 -52.29
N THR A 474 -22.66 45.09 -52.13
CA THR A 474 -23.13 43.69 -52.31
C THR A 474 -23.67 43.55 -53.75
N PRO A 475 -23.69 42.32 -54.30
CA PRO A 475 -24.99 41.63 -54.27
C PRO A 475 -24.92 40.13 -53.97
N SER A 476 -26.05 39.71 -53.42
CA SER A 476 -26.59 38.36 -53.19
C SER A 476 -26.56 37.40 -54.39
N THR A 477 -26.35 36.09 -54.17
CA THR A 477 -27.40 35.03 -54.09
C THR A 477 -26.85 33.62 -54.39
N SER A 478 -27.21 32.68 -53.48
CA SER A 478 -27.75 31.32 -53.70
C SER A 478 -26.96 30.17 -54.36
N ASN A 479 -27.18 28.99 -53.75
CA ASN A 479 -27.04 27.59 -54.24
C ASN A 479 -25.60 27.03 -54.27
N ALA A 480 -25.31 25.76 -54.00
CA ALA A 480 -26.12 24.55 -53.96
C ALA A 480 -25.48 23.47 -53.07
N ASP A 481 -26.31 22.50 -52.73
CA ASP A 481 -26.00 21.19 -52.18
C ASP A 481 -24.84 20.45 -52.86
N ALA A 482 -24.09 19.68 -52.06
CA ALA A 482 -23.45 18.46 -52.53
C ALA A 482 -23.39 17.42 -51.40
N THR A 483 -24.28 16.45 -51.55
CA THR A 483 -24.34 15.15 -50.90
C THR A 483 -23.12 14.30 -51.27
N THR A 484 -22.50 13.63 -50.29
CA THR A 484 -21.78 12.38 -50.55
C THR A 484 -22.03 11.39 -49.41
N GLN A 485 -22.95 10.45 -49.68
CA GLN A 485 -23.05 9.16 -49.02
C GLN A 485 -21.80 8.32 -49.30
N GLY A 486 -21.45 7.44 -48.35
CA GLY A 486 -20.78 6.18 -48.69
C GLY A 486 -19.59 5.80 -47.82
N ASN A 487 -19.84 5.11 -46.70
CA ASN A 487 -19.43 3.70 -46.55
C ASN A 487 -19.69 3.23 -45.11
N ARG A 488 -20.84 2.58 -44.92
CA ARG A 488 -21.06 1.60 -43.87
C ARG A 488 -20.77 0.24 -44.46
N GLY A 489 -19.86 -0.51 -43.85
CA GLY A 489 -19.76 -1.94 -44.11
C GLY A 489 -18.36 -2.48 -43.89
N PHE A 490 -18.00 -2.80 -42.65
CA PHE A 490 -17.07 -3.88 -42.30
C PHE A 490 -17.09 -4.09 -40.77
N PHE A 491 -18.20 -4.58 -40.22
CA PHE A 491 -18.26 -5.07 -38.84
C PHE A 491 -19.38 -6.11 -38.73
N ARG A 492 -19.07 -7.34 -39.12
CA ARG A 492 -19.84 -8.55 -38.78
C ARG A 492 -19.03 -9.78 -39.20
N SER A 493 -18.38 -10.42 -38.23
CA SER A 493 -18.19 -11.88 -38.14
C SER A 493 -17.10 -12.18 -37.12
N PHE A 494 -17.43 -12.27 -35.82
CA PHE A 494 -16.69 -13.11 -34.86
C PHE A 494 -17.41 -13.27 -33.49
N LEU A 495 -18.73 -13.49 -33.48
CA LEU A 495 -19.43 -13.97 -32.29
C LEU A 495 -20.44 -15.04 -32.71
N GLY A 496 -20.06 -16.28 -32.52
CA GLY A 496 -20.87 -17.44 -32.86
C GLY A 496 -20.18 -18.74 -32.50
N PHE A 497 -19.58 -18.85 -31.32
CA PHE A 497 -19.25 -20.14 -30.70
C PHE A 497 -18.89 -19.92 -29.23
N LEU A 498 -19.88 -20.10 -28.35
CA LEU A 498 -19.77 -20.55 -26.94
C LEU A 498 -21.15 -20.36 -26.31
N GLY A 499 -22.00 -21.35 -26.60
CA GLY A 499 -23.31 -21.52 -26.02
C GLY A 499 -23.60 -23.01 -26.00
N ARG A 500 -22.90 -23.73 -25.11
CA ARG A 500 -23.26 -25.03 -24.53
C ARG A 500 -22.34 -25.36 -23.38
#